data_AF-A0A4Y2MC74-F1
#
_entry.id   AF-A0A4Y2MC74-F1
#
_cell.length_a   1.000
_cell.length_b   1.000
_cell.length_c   1.000
_cell.angle_alpha   90.00
_cell.angle_beta   90.00
_cell.angle_gamma   90.00
#
_symmetry.space_group_name_H-M   'P 1'
#
loop_
_entity.id
_entity.type
_entity.pdbx_description
1 polymer ?
#
loop_
_entity_poly.entity_id
_entity_poly.type
_entity_poly.pdbx_seq_one_letter_code
_entity_poly.pdbx_strand_id
1 'polypeptide(L)'
;MLMSYMDAIGTIMAGSGLKELFQSIYALNTVDKLMSGHAYARAVGSHGLTHRVLAQFIMETVSFSDEEKAVIESMLTSIDKTALLKADENEVVQVFTTKFKGAVQKLERRGQSLSCGYSTST
;
A
#
# COMPACT_ATOMS: atom_id res chain seq x y z
N MET A 1 -2.26 -22.13 -8.40
CA MET A 1 -1.51 -21.45 -7.34
C MET A 1 -1.42 -19.95 -7.59
N LEU A 2 -0.78 -19.48 -8.67
CA LEU A 2 -0.56 -18.04 -8.87
C LEU A 2 -1.82 -17.25 -9.32
N MET A 3 -2.58 -17.77 -10.30
CA MET A 3 -3.87 -17.17 -10.68
C MET A 3 -4.87 -17.17 -9.52
N SER A 4 -5.02 -18.32 -8.85
CA SER A 4 -5.90 -18.45 -7.68
C SER A 4 -5.52 -17.52 -6.53
N TYR A 5 -4.23 -17.22 -6.34
CA TYR A 5 -3.77 -16.26 -5.34
C TYR A 5 -4.16 -14.82 -5.69
N MET A 6 -3.96 -14.42 -6.96
CA MET A 6 -4.33 -13.08 -7.42
C MET A 6 -5.85 -12.89 -7.44
N ASP A 7 -6.61 -13.92 -7.82
CA ASP A 7 -8.07 -13.91 -7.78
C ASP A 7 -8.61 -13.83 -6.33
N ALA A 8 -7.96 -14.53 -5.39
CA ALA A 8 -8.25 -14.39 -3.96
C ALA A 8 -7.96 -12.97 -3.45
N ILE A 9 -6.83 -12.37 -3.85
CA ILE A 9 -6.48 -10.97 -3.57
C ILE A 9 -7.57 -10.04 -4.13
N GLY A 10 -7.98 -10.22 -5.38
CA GLY A 10 -9.05 -9.44 -6.01
C GLY A 10 -10.39 -9.58 -5.28
N THR A 11 -10.70 -10.77 -4.78
CA THR A 11 -11.90 -11.06 -4.00
C THR A 11 -11.86 -10.40 -2.62
N ILE A 12 -10.75 -10.54 -1.88
CA ILE A 12 -10.56 -9.95 -0.55
C ILE A 12 -10.64 -8.42 -0.62
N MET A 13 -10.10 -7.83 -1.69
CA MET A 13 -10.10 -6.38 -1.89
C MET A 13 -11.31 -5.88 -2.69
N ALA A 14 -12.34 -6.70 -2.93
CA ALA A 14 -13.57 -6.24 -3.53
C ALA A 14 -14.22 -5.15 -2.66
N GLY A 15 -14.68 -4.06 -3.28
CA GLY A 15 -15.27 -2.91 -2.57
C GLY A 15 -14.26 -1.95 -1.91
N SER A 16 -12.95 -2.19 -2.05
CA SER A 16 -11.89 -1.31 -1.50
C SER A 16 -11.61 -0.05 -2.33
N GLY A 17 -12.23 0.11 -3.49
CA GLY A 17 -11.87 1.15 -4.45
C GLY A 17 -10.68 0.79 -5.37
N LEU A 18 -10.07 -0.39 -5.18
CA LEU A 18 -8.88 -0.78 -5.95
C LEU A 18 -9.20 -1.04 -7.42
N LYS A 19 -10.40 -1.55 -7.73
CA LYS A 19 -10.84 -1.75 -9.11
C LYS A 19 -10.94 -0.43 -9.84
N GLU A 20 -11.50 0.59 -9.18
CA GLU A 20 -11.65 1.96 -9.64
C GLU A 20 -10.29 2.63 -9.83
N LEU A 21 -9.35 2.42 -8.90
CA LEU A 21 -7.97 2.87 -9.06
C LEU A 21 -7.32 2.26 -10.31
N PHE A 22 -7.47 0.95 -10.54
CA PHE A 22 -6.93 0.32 -11.73
C PHE A 22 -7.64 0.75 -13.02
N GLN A 23 -8.94 1.03 -12.98
CA GLN A 23 -9.69 1.60 -14.11
C GLN A 23 -9.21 3.01 -14.49
N SER A 24 -8.60 3.76 -13.57
CA SER A 24 -7.99 5.06 -13.90
C SER A 24 -6.71 4.95 -14.73
N ILE A 25 -6.05 3.78 -14.71
CA ILE A 25 -4.76 3.54 -15.38
C ILE A 25 -4.91 2.60 -16.58
N TYR A 26 -5.86 1.65 -16.52
CA TYR A 26 -6.06 0.61 -17.52
C TYR A 26 -7.47 0.62 -18.09
N ALA A 27 -7.61 0.16 -19.34
CA ALA A 27 -8.92 -0.04 -19.95
C ALA A 27 -9.77 -1.08 -19.17
N LEU A 28 -11.08 -0.85 -19.10
CA LEU A 28 -12.05 -1.66 -18.35
C LEU A 28 -11.88 -3.18 -18.56
N ASN A 29 -11.77 -3.61 -19.81
CA ASN A 29 -11.60 -5.01 -20.21
C ASN A 29 -10.29 -5.66 -19.70
N THR A 30 -9.32 -4.83 -19.35
CA THR A 30 -8.01 -5.24 -18.85
C THR A 30 -8.04 -5.36 -17.33
N VAL A 31 -8.81 -4.51 -16.65
CA VAL A 31 -8.93 -4.54 -15.18
C VAL A 31 -9.56 -5.84 -14.69
N ASP A 32 -10.60 -6.35 -15.34
CA ASP A 32 -11.20 -7.64 -14.93
C ASP A 32 -10.22 -8.82 -15.08
N LYS A 33 -9.40 -8.81 -16.15
CA LYS A 33 -8.32 -9.79 -16.36
C LYS A 33 -7.15 -9.60 -15.39
N LEU A 34 -6.97 -8.40 -14.88
CA LEU A 34 -5.94 -8.04 -13.92
C LEU A 34 -6.34 -8.49 -12.51
N MET A 35 -7.58 -8.22 -12.11
CA MET A 35 -8.16 -8.62 -10.82
C MET A 35 -8.28 -10.14 -10.68
N SER A 36 -8.58 -10.86 -11.76
CA SER A 36 -8.62 -12.33 -11.80
C SER A 36 -7.24 -12.99 -11.98
N GLY A 37 -6.15 -12.21 -12.03
CA GLY A 37 -4.80 -12.72 -12.20
C GLY A 37 -4.46 -13.26 -13.60
N HIS A 38 -5.38 -13.23 -14.56
CA HIS A 38 -5.16 -13.66 -15.95
C HIS A 38 -4.06 -12.84 -16.64
N ALA A 39 -3.93 -11.57 -16.30
CA ALA A 39 -2.85 -10.69 -16.74
C ALA A 39 -1.77 -10.57 -15.66
N TYR A 40 -1.19 -11.69 -15.23
CA TYR A 40 -0.30 -11.78 -14.06
C TYR A 40 0.77 -10.68 -13.96
N ALA A 41 1.57 -10.46 -15.02
CA ALA A 41 2.62 -9.44 -15.00
C ALA A 41 2.07 -8.02 -14.76
N ARG A 42 0.88 -7.74 -15.33
CA ARG A 42 0.18 -6.47 -15.10
C ARG A 42 -0.40 -6.40 -13.70
N ALA A 43 -0.95 -7.49 -13.18
CA ALA A 43 -1.49 -7.56 -11.81
C ALA A 43 -0.40 -7.24 -10.79
N VAL A 44 0.74 -7.93 -10.85
CA VAL A 44 1.88 -7.69 -9.96
C VAL A 44 2.41 -6.26 -10.08
N GLY A 45 2.59 -5.77 -11.32
CA GLY A 45 3.04 -4.40 -11.55
C GLY A 45 2.08 -3.34 -10.98
N SER A 46 0.77 -3.55 -11.13
CA SER A 46 -0.26 -2.61 -10.67
C SER A 46 -0.41 -2.61 -9.16
N HIS A 47 -0.32 -3.78 -8.53
CA HIS A 47 -0.26 -3.87 -7.06
C HIS A 47 1.01 -3.17 -6.53
N GLY A 48 2.18 -3.42 -7.13
CA GLY A 48 3.42 -2.75 -6.75
C GLY A 48 3.33 -1.21 -6.90
N LEU A 49 2.74 -0.73 -7.99
CA LEU A 49 2.52 0.70 -8.20
C LEU A 49 1.57 1.28 -7.16
N THR A 50 0.48 0.57 -6.83
CA THR A 50 -0.47 0.99 -5.79
C THR A 50 0.21 1.11 -4.44
N HIS A 51 0.99 0.10 -4.06
CA HIS A 51 1.76 0.14 -2.81
C HIS A 51 2.74 1.31 -2.78
N ARG A 52 3.42 1.60 -3.90
CA ARG A 52 4.35 2.73 -4.00
C ARG A 52 3.64 4.08 -3.85
N VAL A 53 2.56 4.30 -4.60
CA VAL A 53 1.80 5.55 -4.54
C VAL A 53 1.20 5.75 -3.15
N LEU A 54 0.67 4.69 -2.53
CA LEU A 54 0.14 4.76 -1.18
C LEU A 54 1.24 5.07 -0.16
N ALA A 55 2.40 4.42 -0.25
CA ALA A 55 3.54 4.70 0.61
C ALA A 55 4.01 6.16 0.45
N GLN A 56 4.15 6.64 -0.79
CA GLN A 56 4.51 8.04 -1.06
C GLN A 56 3.49 9.01 -0.46
N PHE A 57 2.20 8.75 -0.66
CA PHE A 57 1.14 9.59 -0.12
C PHE A 57 1.16 9.64 1.42
N ILE A 58 1.41 8.51 2.09
CA ILE A 58 1.57 8.47 3.55
C ILE A 58 2.82 9.26 3.96
N MET A 59 3.92 9.09 3.24
CA MET A 59 5.18 9.79 3.52
C MET A 59 5.07 11.31 3.34
N GLU A 60 4.23 11.78 2.41
CA GLU A 60 3.91 13.20 2.23
C GLU A 60 2.92 13.72 3.29
N THR A 61 1.99 12.87 3.74
CA THR A 61 1.01 13.22 4.78
C THR A 61 1.66 13.40 6.16
N VAL A 62 2.80 12.73 6.39
CA VAL A 62 3.52 12.77 7.66
C VAL A 62 4.76 13.65 7.54
N SER A 63 4.88 14.63 8.43
CA SER A 63 6.11 15.40 8.57
C SER A 63 7.20 14.56 9.27
N PHE A 64 7.92 13.77 8.49
CA PHE A 64 9.17 13.15 8.93
C PHE A 64 10.31 14.15 8.87
N SER A 65 11.14 14.17 9.91
CA SER A 65 12.38 14.92 9.97
C SER A 65 13.40 14.38 8.97
N ASP A 66 14.38 15.22 8.62
CA ASP A 66 15.44 14.83 7.69
C ASP A 66 16.33 13.71 8.28
N GLU A 67 16.47 13.66 9.60
CA GLU A 67 17.15 12.58 10.31
C GLU A 67 16.40 11.24 10.17
N GLU A 68 15.07 11.24 10.40
CA GLU A 68 14.25 10.03 10.20
C GLU A 68 14.34 9.51 8.76
N LYS A 69 14.29 10.41 7.78
CA LYS A 69 14.42 10.04 6.36
C LYS A 69 15.80 9.46 6.05
N ALA A 70 16.87 10.12 6.50
CA ALA A 70 18.24 9.69 6.23
C ALA A 70 18.55 8.32 6.83
N VAL A 71 18.08 8.05 8.07
CA VAL A 71 18.28 6.74 8.72
C VAL A 71 17.54 5.64 7.95
N ILE A 72 16.29 5.86 7.58
CA ILE A 72 15.50 4.88 6.82
C ILE A 72 16.10 4.67 5.41
N GLU A 73 16.52 5.73 4.73
CA GLU A 73 17.15 5.65 3.41
C GLU A 73 18.48 4.88 3.47
N SER A 74 19.30 5.11 4.49
CA SER A 74 20.53 4.35 4.73
C SER A 74 20.26 2.85 4.95
N MET A 75 19.19 2.51 5.68
CA MET A 75 18.79 1.12 5.89
C MET A 75 18.29 0.46 4.59
N LEU A 76 17.52 1.19 3.77
CA LEU A 76 17.00 0.68 2.50
C LEU A 76 18.08 0.51 1.44
N THR A 77 19.09 1.39 1.43
CA THR A 77 20.17 1.38 0.42
C THR A 77 21.24 0.33 0.72
N SER A 78 21.52 0.07 1.99
CA SER A 78 22.57 -0.89 2.38
C SER A 78 22.11 -2.35 2.30
N ILE A 79 20.80 -2.64 2.31
CA ILE A 79 20.20 -3.99 2.42
C ILE A 79 21.02 -4.87 3.39
N ASP A 80 21.49 -4.27 4.48
CA ASP A 80 22.22 -5.01 5.49
C ASP A 80 21.18 -5.71 6.37
N LYS A 81 21.05 -7.02 6.18
CA LYS A 81 20.12 -7.87 6.91
C LYS A 81 20.30 -7.75 8.41
N THR A 82 21.53 -7.48 8.88
CA THR A 82 21.86 -7.29 10.29
C THR A 82 21.35 -5.96 10.83
N ALA A 83 21.46 -4.87 10.05
CA ALA A 83 20.89 -3.57 10.39
C ALA A 83 19.36 -3.60 10.39
N LEU A 84 18.75 -4.36 9.47
CA LEU A 84 17.30 -4.52 9.35
C LEU A 84 16.71 -5.30 10.54
N LEU A 85 17.41 -6.33 11.01
CA LEU A 85 17.00 -7.12 12.18
C LEU A 85 17.11 -6.34 13.50
N LYS A 86 18.00 -5.34 13.56
CA LYS A 86 18.17 -4.44 14.70
C LYS A 86 17.46 -3.10 14.53
N ALA A 87 16.69 -2.92 13.47
CA ALA A 87 16.03 -1.66 13.17
C ALA A 87 15.08 -1.24 14.31
N ASP A 88 14.46 -2.20 14.99
CA ASP A 88 13.56 -1.95 16.11
C ASP A 88 14.30 -1.50 17.38
N GLU A 89 15.63 -1.66 17.46
CA GLU A 89 16.46 -1.12 18.55
C GLU A 89 16.82 0.36 18.32
N ASN A 90 16.64 0.86 17.10
CA ASN A 90 16.96 2.25 16.75
C ASN A 90 15.80 3.18 17.12
N GLU A 91 16.06 4.12 18.03
CA GLU A 91 15.06 5.07 18.52
C GLU A 91 14.42 5.90 17.38
N VAL A 92 15.22 6.33 16.40
CA VAL A 92 14.74 7.09 15.23
C VAL A 92 13.77 6.25 14.39
N VAL A 93 14.05 4.95 14.24
CA VAL A 93 13.16 4.02 13.52
C VAL A 93 11.86 3.77 14.29
N GLN A 94 11.91 3.68 15.62
CA GLN A 94 10.70 3.55 16.44
C GLN A 94 9.80 4.78 16.33
N VAL A 95 10.39 5.98 16.37
CA VAL A 95 9.65 7.25 16.19
C VAL A 95 9.04 7.31 14.79
N PHE A 96 9.83 7.00 13.76
CA PHE A 96 9.36 6.91 12.37
C PHE A 96 8.18 5.92 12.25
N THR A 97 8.33 4.70 12.77
CA THR A 97 7.31 3.65 12.70
C THR A 97 6.03 4.05 13.40
N THR A 98 6.14 4.70 14.56
CA THR A 98 4.98 5.20 15.32
C THR A 98 4.22 6.27 14.54
N LYS A 99 4.93 7.24 13.96
CA LYS A 99 4.33 8.29 13.12
C LYS A 99 3.66 7.70 11.88
N PHE A 100 4.35 6.79 11.20
CA PHE A 100 3.84 6.10 10.02
C PHE A 100 2.56 5.32 10.34
N LYS A 101 2.58 4.49 11.39
CA LYS A 101 1.41 3.72 11.85
C LYS A 101 0.24 4.62 12.21
N GLY A 102 0.49 5.73 12.90
CA GLY A 102 -0.55 6.71 13.22
C GLY A 102 -1.21 7.32 11.98
N ALA A 103 -0.45 7.55 10.91
CA ALA A 103 -0.98 8.07 9.65
C ALA A 103 -1.82 7.03 8.89
N VAL A 104 -1.36 5.78 8.86
CA VAL A 104 -2.13 4.66 8.30
C VAL A 104 -3.48 4.54 9.01
N GLN A 105 -3.50 4.53 10.34
CA GLN A 105 -4.76 4.46 11.11
C GLN A 105 -5.70 5.64 10.85
N LYS A 106 -5.16 6.86 10.67
CA LYS A 106 -5.96 8.03 10.28
C LYS A 106 -6.54 7.90 8.87
N LEU A 107 -5.84 7.25 7.95
CA LEU A 107 -6.35 6.96 6.60
C LEU A 107 -7.42 5.88 6.62
N GLU A 108 -7.22 4.82 7.38
CA GLU A 108 -8.21 3.74 7.55
C GLU A 108 -9.55 4.28 8.08
N ARG A 109 -9.51 5.14 9.11
CA ARG A 109 -10.73 5.77 9.65
C ARG A 109 -11.46 6.64 8.61
N ARG A 110 -10.71 7.35 7.76
CA ARG A 110 -11.28 8.13 6.66
C ARG A 110 -11.92 7.21 5.61
N GLY A 111 -11.24 6.12 5.23
CA GLY A 111 -11.78 5.12 4.31
C GLY A 111 -13.04 4.41 4.83
N GLN A 112 -13.07 4.04 6.11
CA GLN A 112 -14.25 3.44 6.75
C GLN A 112 -15.46 4.38 6.77
N SER A 113 -15.24 5.68 7.01
CA SER A 113 -16.33 6.68 6.97
C SER A 113 -16.95 6.82 5.58
N LEU A 114 -16.17 6.56 4.51
CA LEU A 114 -16.65 6.56 3.14
C LEU A 114 -17.38 5.25 2.80
N SER A 115 -16.86 4.10 3.22
CA SER A 115 -17.49 2.78 3.01
C SER A 115 -18.91 2.68 3.62
N CYS A 116 -19.14 3.30 4.78
CA CYS A 116 -20.47 3.32 5.41
C CYS A 116 -21.52 4.11 4.61
N GLY A 117 -21.11 5.08 3.79
CA GLY A 117 -22.02 5.86 2.94
C GLY A 117 -22.48 5.11 1.68
N TYR A 118 -21.71 4.13 1.19
CA TYR A 118 -22.03 3.41 -0.05
C TYR A 118 -22.96 2.20 0.13
N SER A 119 -23.19 1.72 1.36
CA SER A 119 -24.11 0.59 1.61
C SER A 119 -25.61 0.94 1.61
N THR A 120 -26.00 2.18 1.28
CA THR A 120 -27.44 2.58 1.24
C THR A 120 -27.94 2.92 -0.16
N SER A 121 -27.21 2.56 -1.21
CA SER A 121 -27.67 2.81 -2.59
C SER A 121 -27.30 1.66 -3.53
N THR A 122 -27.85 0.47 -3.30
CA THR A 122 -28.26 -0.46 -4.37
C THR A 122 -29.36 -1.37 -3.85
#